data_AF-A0A7G5BZI9-F1
#
_entry.id   AF-A0A7G5BZI9-F1
#
_cell.length_a   1.000
_cell.length_b   1.000
_cell.length_c   1.000
_cell.angle_alpha   90.00
_cell.angle_beta   90.00
_cell.angle_gamma   90.00
#
_symmetry.space_group_name_H-M   'P 1'
#
loop_
_entity.id
_entity.type
_entity.pdbx_description
1 polymer ?
#
loop_
_entity_poly.entity_id
_entity_poly.type
_entity_poly.pdbx_seq_one_letter_code
_entity_poly.pdbx_strand_id
1 'polypeptide(L)'
;MKRLLGVISVAAALWLMTGCGSSPTSNRYIEAAEPAIEPTETASEAPVQTEEAQAEPTQTETVQPAEPTQQGEKTEEQPTEQPKEPAKKQTKAEKVQEAKKNNESVAKAVTDSIMDNGEDKTAASGPEAERLKKSIEGIRGLVKDLKQHAENEDAEKMKEVSSQIVQDWEAMKADVDASFPDMTDFLQEKIVKLNELQAAETIDSQAMLQLDYELYQSFRQLADKAGL
;
A
#
# COMPACT_ATOMS: atom_id res chain seq x y z
N MET A 1 0.33 -51.98 4.11
CA MET A 1 -0.60 -51.96 2.96
C MET A 1 -0.89 -50.51 2.58
N LYS A 2 -0.84 -50.22 1.28
CA LYS A 2 -1.44 -49.10 0.53
C LYS A 2 -1.09 -47.65 0.91
N ARG A 3 -0.21 -47.09 0.06
CA ARG A 3 0.03 -45.68 -0.27
C ARG A 3 -1.24 -45.01 -0.82
N LEU A 4 -1.35 -43.68 -0.70
CA LEU A 4 -1.97 -42.82 -1.72
C LEU A 4 -1.44 -41.38 -1.57
N LEU A 5 -0.53 -41.03 -2.48
CA LEU A 5 -0.19 -39.65 -2.83
C LEU A 5 -1.36 -39.04 -3.61
N GLY A 6 -1.73 -37.81 -3.29
CA GLY A 6 -2.60 -36.96 -4.11
C GLY A 6 -1.79 -35.80 -4.68
N VAL A 7 -1.32 -35.94 -5.91
CA VAL A 7 -0.74 -34.87 -6.72
C VAL A 7 -1.89 -34.11 -7.37
N ILE A 8 -2.05 -32.82 -7.07
CA ILE A 8 -3.03 -31.95 -7.74
C ILE A 8 -2.27 -31.18 -8.82
N SER A 9 -2.44 -31.62 -10.07
CA SER A 9 -2.01 -30.90 -11.27
C SER A 9 -2.99 -29.76 -11.54
N VAL A 10 -2.54 -28.51 -11.41
CA VAL A 10 -3.31 -27.34 -11.86
C VAL A 10 -2.94 -27.07 -13.32
N ALA A 11 -3.92 -27.24 -14.20
CA ALA A 11 -3.80 -26.99 -15.62
C ALA A 11 -3.74 -25.47 -15.88
N ALA A 12 -2.65 -25.02 -16.51
CA ALA A 12 -2.54 -23.69 -17.07
C ALA A 12 -3.41 -23.60 -18.33
N ALA A 13 -4.43 -22.74 -18.29
CA ALA A 13 -5.21 -22.37 -19.47
C ALA A 13 -4.66 -21.05 -20.04
N LEU A 14 -3.90 -21.16 -21.13
CA LEU A 14 -3.57 -20.03 -22.00
C LEU A 14 -4.86 -19.47 -22.62
N TRP A 15 -5.14 -18.19 -22.38
CA TRP A 15 -6.09 -17.42 -23.19
C TRP A 15 -5.31 -16.43 -24.06
N LEU A 16 -5.12 -16.79 -25.32
CA LEU A 16 -4.72 -15.87 -26.39
C LEU A 16 -5.97 -15.12 -26.86
N MET A 17 -6.16 -13.88 -26.43
CA MET A 17 -7.17 -13.00 -27.01
C MET A 17 -6.56 -12.19 -28.16
N THR A 18 -6.95 -12.60 -29.36
CA THR A 18 -6.76 -11.92 -30.64
C THR A 18 -7.40 -10.53 -30.64
N GLY A 19 -6.58 -9.49 -30.85
CA GLY A 19 -7.04 -8.11 -31.07
C GLY A 19 -7.36 -7.87 -32.54
N CYS A 20 -8.65 -7.71 -32.85
CA CYS A 20 -9.16 -7.18 -34.12
C CYS A 20 -10.16 -6.06 -33.76
N GLY A 21 -9.84 -4.82 -34.09
CA GLY A 21 -10.72 -3.66 -33.88
C GLY A 21 -10.35 -2.52 -34.81
N SER A 22 -11.13 -2.39 -35.89
CA SER A 22 -10.97 -1.40 -36.95
C SER A 22 -11.95 -0.22 -36.76
N SER A 23 -11.40 1.00 -36.76
CA SER A 23 -11.93 2.29 -37.31
C SER A 23 -13.22 2.89 -36.70
N PRO A 24 -13.56 4.21 -36.85
CA PRO A 24 -13.07 5.21 -37.83
C PRO A 24 -12.89 6.69 -37.36
N THR A 25 -12.17 7.47 -38.20
CA THR A 25 -12.31 8.91 -38.57
C THR A 25 -12.74 9.98 -37.54
N SER A 26 -11.92 11.03 -37.37
CA SER A 26 -12.31 12.44 -37.67
C SER A 26 -11.11 13.38 -37.51
N ASN A 27 -10.42 13.69 -38.61
CA ASN A 27 -9.53 14.86 -38.69
C ASN A 27 -10.14 15.85 -39.67
N ARG A 28 -10.82 16.87 -39.13
CA ARG A 28 -11.34 18.01 -39.86
C ARG A 28 -10.51 19.24 -39.48
N TYR A 29 -9.59 19.59 -40.38
CA TYR A 29 -9.15 20.93 -40.80
C TYR A 29 -9.17 22.09 -39.79
N ILE A 30 -8.00 22.70 -39.54
CA ILE A 30 -7.64 24.13 -39.76
C ILE A 30 -6.12 24.14 -40.05
N GLU A 31 -5.65 24.26 -41.29
CA GLU A 31 -5.27 25.51 -42.01
C GLU A 31 -4.24 26.39 -41.28
N ALA A 32 -2.96 26.26 -41.66
CA ALA A 32 -2.00 27.36 -41.67
C ALA A 32 -0.86 27.04 -42.64
N ALA A 33 -0.57 28.01 -43.51
CA ALA A 33 0.25 27.97 -44.71
C ALA A 33 1.70 27.47 -44.58
N GLU A 34 2.17 26.80 -45.64
CA GLU A 34 3.59 26.74 -46.04
C GLU A 34 4.13 28.16 -46.35
N PRO A 35 5.46 28.39 -46.25
CA PRO A 35 6.29 28.17 -47.44
C PRO A 35 7.61 27.43 -47.18
N ALA A 36 7.98 26.68 -48.21
CA ALA A 36 9.22 25.96 -48.44
C ALA A 36 10.50 26.81 -48.38
N ILE A 37 11.60 26.23 -47.88
CA ILE A 37 12.97 26.47 -48.35
C ILE A 37 13.84 25.19 -48.17
N GLU A 38 14.17 24.59 -49.32
CA GLU A 38 15.36 23.83 -49.77
C GLU A 38 16.18 22.81 -48.93
N PRO A 39 16.77 21.79 -49.60
CA PRO A 39 17.49 20.68 -48.98
C PRO A 39 18.98 20.99 -48.76
N THR A 40 19.60 20.32 -47.79
CA THR A 40 21.06 20.18 -47.76
C THR A 40 21.41 18.74 -47.41
N GLU A 41 21.95 18.04 -48.41
CA GLU A 41 22.74 16.83 -48.26
C GLU A 41 23.96 17.10 -47.38
N THR A 42 24.31 16.17 -46.48
CA THR A 42 25.71 15.71 -46.33
C THR A 42 25.70 14.32 -45.69
N ALA A 43 26.53 13.47 -46.29
CA ALA A 43 26.64 12.04 -46.15
C ALA A 43 27.64 11.57 -45.08
N SER A 44 27.69 10.23 -44.94
CA SER A 44 28.77 9.40 -44.35
C SER A 44 29.00 9.51 -42.84
N GLU A 45 29.27 8.45 -42.08
CA GLU A 45 29.83 7.14 -42.41
C GLU A 45 29.44 6.13 -41.31
N ALA A 46 29.48 4.83 -41.66
CA ALA A 46 29.15 3.70 -40.80
C ALA A 46 30.37 3.26 -39.92
N PRO A 47 30.49 1.98 -39.52
CA PRO A 47 30.17 1.45 -38.21
C PRO A 47 31.40 1.00 -37.42
N VAL A 48 31.26 0.70 -36.12
CA VAL A 48 32.24 -0.14 -35.40
C VAL A 48 31.51 -1.25 -34.63
N GLN A 49 31.64 -2.47 -35.15
CA GLN A 49 31.61 -3.72 -34.39
C GLN A 49 33.00 -3.97 -33.80
N THR A 50 33.08 -4.54 -32.60
CA THR A 50 34.10 -5.52 -32.13
C THR A 50 33.54 -6.09 -30.81
N GLU A 51 32.98 -7.30 -30.77
CA GLU A 51 33.60 -8.65 -30.74
C GLU A 51 33.91 -9.15 -29.30
N GLU A 52 33.24 -10.27 -28.99
CA GLU A 52 33.49 -11.38 -28.05
C GLU A 52 34.36 -11.25 -26.79
N ALA A 53 33.84 -11.83 -25.68
CA ALA A 53 34.46 -13.02 -25.10
C ALA A 53 33.48 -13.82 -24.22
N GLN A 54 33.33 -15.07 -24.64
CA GLN A 54 32.74 -16.26 -24.04
C GLN A 54 33.56 -16.77 -22.83
N ALA A 55 32.91 -17.24 -21.75
CA ALA A 55 33.30 -18.43 -20.99
C ALA A 55 32.22 -18.84 -19.98
N GLU A 56 32.12 -20.15 -19.83
CA GLU A 56 31.06 -20.97 -19.26
C GLU A 56 31.31 -21.33 -17.76
N PRO A 57 30.48 -22.18 -17.11
CA PRO A 57 30.16 -22.13 -15.69
C PRO A 57 31.05 -23.05 -14.85
N THR A 58 31.02 -22.90 -13.52
CA THR A 58 31.32 -24.05 -12.65
C THR A 58 30.74 -23.93 -11.23
N GLN A 59 30.17 -25.07 -10.82
CA GLN A 59 30.09 -25.63 -9.46
C GLN A 59 28.92 -25.26 -8.54
N THR A 60 27.86 -26.05 -8.74
CA THR A 60 27.15 -26.83 -7.71
C THR A 60 28.02 -27.19 -6.50
N GLU A 61 27.60 -26.81 -5.29
CA GLU A 61 27.93 -27.57 -4.09
C GLU A 61 26.68 -27.75 -3.22
N THR A 62 26.21 -28.99 -3.24
CA THR A 62 25.13 -29.54 -2.42
C THR A 62 25.74 -30.03 -1.12
N VAL A 63 25.39 -29.43 0.03
CA VAL A 63 25.62 -30.07 1.33
C VAL A 63 24.43 -29.83 2.28
N GLN A 64 23.54 -30.82 2.31
CA GLN A 64 22.78 -31.26 3.47
C GLN A 64 22.85 -32.80 3.45
N PRO A 65 22.59 -33.56 4.53
CA PRO A 65 22.32 -33.18 5.92
C PRO A 65 23.12 -34.02 6.95
N ALA A 66 23.14 -33.59 8.22
CA ALA A 66 23.44 -34.48 9.35
C ALA A 66 22.79 -33.98 10.65
N GLU A 67 21.54 -34.39 10.88
CA GLU A 67 21.10 -34.87 12.20
C GLU A 67 21.40 -36.39 12.22
N PRO A 68 21.66 -37.04 13.38
CA PRO A 68 20.73 -37.06 14.51
C PRO A 68 21.41 -37.15 15.91
N THR A 69 20.64 -36.99 16.99
CA THR A 69 20.34 -38.07 17.96
C THR A 69 19.60 -37.54 19.20
N GLN A 70 18.63 -38.35 19.58
CA GLN A 70 17.71 -38.33 20.70
C GLN A 70 18.37 -38.44 22.08
N GLN A 71 17.77 -37.82 23.09
CA GLN A 71 17.51 -38.32 24.46
C GLN A 71 16.94 -37.12 25.23
N GLY A 72 15.73 -37.09 25.78
CA GLY A 72 14.98 -38.16 26.41
C GLY A 72 14.97 -37.88 27.90
N GLU A 73 13.99 -37.15 28.42
CA GLU A 73 13.56 -37.35 29.81
C GLU A 73 12.09 -36.99 30.01
N LYS A 74 11.39 -38.02 30.46
CA LYS A 74 9.98 -38.11 30.84
C LYS A 74 9.98 -38.11 32.37
N THR A 75 9.16 -37.29 33.03
CA THR A 75 8.69 -37.60 34.39
C THR A 75 7.28 -37.05 34.59
N GLU A 76 6.36 -37.98 34.84
CA GLU A 76 5.01 -37.85 35.40
C GLU A 76 5.06 -37.34 36.86
N GLU A 77 4.10 -36.52 37.29
CA GLU A 77 3.07 -36.91 38.28
C GLU A 77 2.20 -35.71 38.71
N GLN A 78 0.93 -36.03 38.96
CA GLN A 78 -0.19 -35.16 39.30
C GLN A 78 -0.47 -35.26 40.83
N PRO A 79 -1.70 -34.98 41.33
CA PRO A 79 -2.21 -33.79 42.04
C PRO A 79 -2.25 -33.89 43.58
N THR A 80 -2.59 -32.79 44.27
CA THR A 80 -3.35 -32.77 45.55
C THR A 80 -3.82 -31.33 45.83
N GLU A 81 -5.12 -31.04 45.76
CA GLU A 81 -6.15 -31.06 46.83
C GLU A 81 -6.46 -29.69 47.46
N GLN A 82 -7.74 -29.35 47.36
CA GLN A 82 -8.50 -28.33 48.08
C GLN A 82 -8.53 -28.59 49.60
N PRO A 83 -8.83 -27.61 50.48
CA PRO A 83 -10.24 -27.45 50.88
C PRO A 83 -10.72 -26.03 51.32
N LYS A 84 -11.99 -25.78 50.94
CA LYS A 84 -13.11 -25.18 51.71
C LYS A 84 -13.09 -23.71 52.18
N GLU A 85 -13.94 -22.94 51.49
CA GLU A 85 -15.02 -22.03 51.95
C GLU A 85 -15.25 -21.82 53.48
N PRO A 86 -15.78 -20.63 53.89
CA PRO A 86 -17.23 -20.44 53.80
C PRO A 86 -17.74 -19.04 53.39
N ALA A 87 -18.79 -19.09 52.55
CA ALA A 87 -19.96 -18.23 52.42
C ALA A 87 -20.12 -17.00 53.34
N LYS A 88 -20.37 -15.83 52.72
CA LYS A 88 -21.39 -14.87 53.18
C LYS A 88 -22.22 -14.34 52.01
N LYS A 89 -23.52 -14.62 52.10
CA LYS A 89 -24.62 -14.12 51.25
C LYS A 89 -24.63 -12.58 51.26
N GLN A 90 -24.63 -11.97 50.08
CA GLN A 90 -25.16 -10.61 49.89
C GLN A 90 -26.09 -10.56 48.68
N THR A 91 -27.16 -9.81 48.89
CA THR A 91 -28.48 -9.98 48.31
C THR A 91 -28.57 -9.30 46.95
N LYS A 92 -29.03 -10.08 45.97
CA LYS A 92 -29.24 -9.74 44.57
C LYS A 92 -30.57 -8.99 44.41
N ALA A 93 -30.63 -7.70 44.76
CA ALA A 93 -31.85 -6.90 44.52
C ALA A 93 -31.64 -5.39 44.30
N GLU A 94 -30.48 -4.80 44.63
CA GLU A 94 -30.31 -3.34 44.56
C GLU A 94 -29.40 -2.83 43.42
N LYS A 95 -28.81 -3.74 42.63
CA LYS A 95 -27.84 -3.39 41.56
C LYS A 95 -28.48 -3.17 40.17
N VAL A 96 -29.80 -3.20 40.04
CA VAL A 96 -30.49 -3.14 38.73
C VAL A 96 -31.14 -1.78 38.45
N GLN A 97 -31.37 -0.92 39.46
CA GLN A 97 -31.93 0.43 39.23
C GLN A 97 -30.88 1.50 38.93
N GLU A 98 -29.63 1.33 39.38
CA GLU A 98 -28.56 2.30 39.13
C GLU A 98 -27.94 2.14 37.71
N ALA A 99 -28.00 0.94 37.13
CA ALA A 99 -27.52 0.66 35.78
C ALA A 99 -28.38 1.25 34.65
N LYS A 100 -29.61 1.71 34.95
CA LYS A 100 -30.51 2.33 33.94
C LYS A 100 -30.33 3.85 33.80
N LYS A 101 -29.80 4.54 34.81
CA LYS A 101 -29.57 5.99 34.74
C LYS A 101 -28.24 6.37 34.07
N ASN A 102 -27.21 5.54 34.20
CA ASN A 102 -25.91 5.85 33.60
C ASN A 102 -25.90 5.66 32.07
N ASN A 103 -26.77 4.80 31.52
CA ASN A 103 -26.81 4.52 30.08
C ASN A 103 -27.51 5.63 29.26
N GLU A 104 -28.41 6.41 29.87
CA GLU A 104 -29.01 7.59 29.22
C GLU A 104 -28.04 8.78 29.16
N SER A 105 -27.17 8.94 30.17
CA SER A 105 -26.15 9.99 30.19
C SER A 105 -25.01 9.74 29.20
N VAL A 106 -24.63 8.47 28.99
CA VAL A 106 -23.64 8.08 27.99
C VAL A 106 -24.23 8.19 26.59
N ALA A 107 -25.50 7.82 26.38
CA ALA A 107 -26.16 8.00 25.08
C ALA A 107 -26.31 9.48 24.69
N LYS A 108 -26.58 10.39 25.65
CA LYS A 108 -26.60 11.84 25.38
C LYS A 108 -25.21 12.45 25.14
N ALA A 109 -24.20 12.03 25.91
CA ALA A 109 -22.83 12.51 25.71
C ALA A 109 -22.23 12.04 24.37
N VAL A 110 -22.60 10.86 23.89
CA VAL A 110 -22.18 10.34 22.59
C VAL A 110 -22.91 11.04 21.44
N THR A 111 -24.15 11.51 21.61
CA THR A 111 -24.82 12.29 20.56
C THR A 111 -24.39 13.76 20.49
N ASP A 112 -24.09 14.40 21.63
CA ASP A 112 -23.62 15.80 21.64
C ASP A 112 -22.15 15.94 21.19
N SER A 113 -21.33 14.89 21.39
CA SER A 113 -19.92 14.93 20.95
C SER A 113 -19.70 14.45 19.51
N ILE A 114 -20.73 13.94 18.83
CA ILE A 114 -20.68 13.49 17.42
C ILE A 114 -21.23 14.54 16.44
N MET A 115 -21.88 15.60 16.94
CA MET A 115 -22.40 16.71 16.12
C MET A 115 -21.55 17.98 16.14
N ASP A 116 -20.36 17.97 16.75
CA ASP A 116 -19.37 19.03 16.57
C ASP A 116 -18.49 18.73 15.35
N ASN A 117 -19.14 18.53 14.20
CA ASN A 117 -18.51 18.51 12.87
C ASN A 117 -18.54 19.93 12.29
N GLY A 118 -18.45 20.93 13.17
CA GLY A 118 -18.80 22.33 12.98
C GLY A 118 -17.63 23.28 13.18
N GLU A 119 -16.41 22.85 12.88
CA GLU A 119 -15.45 23.78 12.30
C GLU A 119 -15.17 23.28 10.89
N ASP A 120 -16.04 23.68 9.97
CA ASP A 120 -15.64 23.97 8.59
C ASP A 120 -14.44 24.92 8.70
N LYS A 121 -13.23 24.34 8.84
CA LYS A 121 -12.00 25.00 8.41
C LYS A 121 -12.20 25.19 6.93
N THR A 122 -12.77 26.34 6.57
CA THR A 122 -12.83 26.84 5.21
C THR A 122 -11.51 26.53 4.57
N ALA A 123 -11.53 25.71 3.52
CA ALA A 123 -10.33 25.35 2.77
C ALA A 123 -9.51 26.62 2.56
N ALA A 124 -8.26 26.60 3.02
CA ALA A 124 -7.39 27.75 2.91
C ALA A 124 -7.42 28.22 1.44
N SER A 125 -7.61 29.52 1.23
CA SER A 125 -7.66 30.10 -0.12
C SER A 125 -6.42 30.97 -0.30
N GLY A 126 -5.56 30.59 -1.24
CA GLY A 126 -4.28 31.26 -1.48
C GLY A 126 -3.31 30.42 -2.33
N PRO A 127 -2.21 31.02 -2.80
CA PRO A 127 -1.18 30.33 -3.59
C PRO A 127 -0.62 29.08 -2.90
N GLU A 128 -0.44 29.12 -1.58
CA GLU A 128 0.05 28.02 -0.76
C GLU A 128 -0.94 26.85 -0.72
N ALA A 129 -2.24 27.16 -0.60
CA ALA A 129 -3.28 26.15 -0.61
C ALA A 129 -3.41 25.47 -1.98
N GLU A 130 -3.31 26.24 -3.07
CA GLU A 130 -3.32 25.69 -4.43
C GLU A 130 -2.07 24.84 -4.72
N ARG A 131 -0.91 25.21 -4.15
CA ARG A 131 0.29 24.37 -4.20
C ARG A 131 0.08 23.07 -3.45
N LEU A 132 -0.42 23.12 -2.21
CA LEU A 132 -0.72 21.93 -1.41
C LEU A 132 -1.69 21.00 -2.13
N LYS A 133 -2.77 21.55 -2.71
CA LYS A 133 -3.73 20.80 -3.53
C LYS A 133 -3.05 20.05 -4.67
N LYS A 134 -2.20 20.73 -5.46
CA LYS A 134 -1.45 20.09 -6.54
C LYS A 134 -0.51 19.00 -6.05
N SER A 135 0.15 19.20 -4.91
CA SER A 135 1.00 18.17 -4.30
C SER A 135 0.18 16.94 -3.87
N ILE A 136 -1.01 17.15 -3.29
CA ILE A 136 -1.94 16.06 -2.94
C ILE A 136 -2.38 15.30 -4.20
N GLU A 137 -2.76 15.99 -5.27
CA GLU A 137 -3.12 15.36 -6.54
C GLU A 137 -1.94 14.59 -7.16
N GLY A 138 -0.74 15.15 -7.11
CA GLY A 138 0.49 14.51 -7.58
C GLY A 138 0.75 13.18 -6.88
N ILE A 139 0.73 13.17 -5.55
CA ILE A 139 0.92 11.93 -4.77
C ILE A 139 -0.22 10.93 -5.05
N ARG A 140 -1.46 11.37 -5.21
CA ARG A 140 -2.57 10.47 -5.61
C ARG A 140 -2.35 9.85 -6.99
N GLY A 141 -1.68 10.54 -7.90
CA GLY A 141 -1.22 9.99 -9.17
C GLY A 141 -0.19 8.88 -8.93
N LEU A 142 0.87 9.18 -8.18
CA LEU A 142 1.94 8.23 -7.87
C LEU A 142 1.44 6.98 -7.14
N VAL A 143 0.46 7.10 -6.24
CA VAL A 143 -0.14 5.94 -5.56
C VAL A 143 -0.84 5.01 -6.58
N LYS A 144 -1.51 5.55 -7.60
CA LYS A 144 -2.07 4.72 -8.68
C LYS A 144 -0.99 4.03 -9.50
N ASP A 145 0.11 4.72 -9.77
CA ASP A 145 1.25 4.14 -10.48
C ASP A 145 1.89 3.01 -9.64
N LEU A 146 2.02 3.21 -8.32
CA LEU A 146 2.51 2.19 -7.39
C LEU A 146 1.67 0.91 -7.49
N LYS A 147 0.34 1.04 -7.48
CA LYS A 147 -0.57 -0.07 -7.70
C LYS A 147 -0.29 -0.79 -9.01
N GLN A 148 -0.21 -0.03 -10.11
CA GLN A 148 0.02 -0.61 -11.43
C GLN A 148 1.34 -1.38 -11.46
N HIS A 149 2.42 -0.87 -10.86
CA HIS A 149 3.69 -1.57 -10.80
C HIS A 149 3.66 -2.80 -9.89
N ALA A 150 2.91 -2.74 -8.79
CA ALA A 150 2.70 -3.90 -7.92
C ALA A 150 1.89 -5.01 -8.60
N GLU A 151 0.86 -4.67 -9.39
CA GLU A 151 0.08 -5.64 -10.19
C GLU A 151 0.92 -6.28 -11.30
N ASN A 152 1.94 -5.59 -11.81
CA ASN A 152 2.87 -6.09 -12.82
C ASN A 152 4.13 -6.74 -12.24
N GLU A 153 4.23 -6.85 -10.91
CA GLU A 153 5.40 -7.37 -10.19
C GLU A 153 6.72 -6.64 -10.53
N ASP A 154 6.65 -5.36 -10.90
CA ASP A 154 7.81 -4.54 -11.28
C ASP A 154 8.46 -3.92 -10.03
N ALA A 155 9.36 -4.69 -9.40
CA ALA A 155 10.00 -4.29 -8.15
C ALA A 155 10.87 -3.03 -8.28
N GLU A 156 11.51 -2.80 -9.42
CA GLU A 156 12.33 -1.62 -9.64
C GLU A 156 11.45 -0.36 -9.68
N LYS A 157 10.35 -0.41 -10.44
CA LYS A 157 9.40 0.71 -10.51
C LYS A 157 8.63 0.91 -9.22
N MET A 158 8.30 -0.16 -8.48
CA MET A 158 7.73 -0.02 -7.14
C MET A 158 8.65 0.77 -6.21
N LYS A 159 9.97 0.51 -6.22
CA LYS A 159 10.94 1.28 -5.41
C LYS A 159 11.03 2.73 -5.86
N GLU A 160 11.13 2.97 -7.17
CA GLU A 160 11.21 4.32 -7.73
C GLU A 160 9.99 5.17 -7.33
N VAL A 161 8.79 4.66 -7.58
CA VAL A 161 7.55 5.38 -7.25
C VAL A 161 7.36 5.54 -5.75
N SER A 162 7.68 4.51 -4.95
CA SER A 162 7.63 4.60 -3.48
C SER A 162 8.54 5.71 -2.95
N SER A 163 9.75 5.82 -3.49
CA SER A 163 10.70 6.88 -3.14
C SER A 163 10.18 8.27 -3.51
N GLN A 164 9.55 8.42 -4.67
CA GLN A 164 8.93 9.69 -5.06
C GLN A 164 7.78 10.07 -4.12
N ILE A 165 6.92 9.12 -3.75
CA ILE A 165 5.83 9.37 -2.78
C ILE A 165 6.39 9.85 -1.43
N VAL A 166 7.44 9.20 -0.92
CA VAL A 166 8.10 9.61 0.34
C VAL A 166 8.68 11.02 0.22
N GLN A 167 9.37 11.34 -0.88
CA GLN A 167 9.96 12.66 -1.11
C GLN A 167 8.88 13.75 -1.20
N ASP A 168 7.83 13.52 -1.97
CA ASP A 168 6.73 14.47 -2.13
C ASP A 168 5.98 14.69 -0.82
N TRP A 169 5.79 13.62 -0.03
CA TRP A 169 5.22 13.72 1.32
C TRP A 169 6.08 14.60 2.22
N GLU A 170 7.39 14.33 2.36
CA GLU A 170 8.27 15.13 3.21
C GLU A 170 8.32 16.60 2.77
N ALA A 171 8.22 16.86 1.45
CA ALA A 171 8.18 18.22 0.91
C ALA A 171 6.90 19.00 1.28
N MET A 172 5.77 18.33 1.47
CA MET A 172 4.49 18.98 1.81
C MET A 172 4.04 18.78 3.26
N LYS A 173 4.73 17.94 4.03
CA LYS A 173 4.36 17.56 5.40
C LYS A 173 4.11 18.75 6.32
N ALA A 174 4.98 19.77 6.25
CA ALA A 174 4.81 20.98 7.06
C ALA A 174 3.54 21.76 6.71
N ASP A 175 3.17 21.81 5.42
CA ASP A 175 1.95 22.48 4.96
C ASP A 175 0.69 21.70 5.36
N VAL A 176 0.77 20.36 5.31
CA VAL A 176 -0.27 19.46 5.84
C VAL A 176 -0.43 19.64 7.34
N ASP A 177 0.66 19.71 8.10
CA ASP A 177 0.61 19.89 9.56
C ASP A 177 0.01 21.23 9.98
N ALA A 178 0.36 22.31 9.26
CA ALA A 178 -0.21 23.62 9.50
C ALA A 178 -1.72 23.69 9.21
N SER A 179 -2.18 22.99 8.15
CA SER A 179 -3.55 23.10 7.66
C SER A 179 -4.49 22.05 8.29
N PHE A 180 -4.03 20.81 8.33
CA PHE A 180 -4.75 19.58 8.69
C PHE A 180 -3.91 18.72 9.67
N PRO A 181 -3.64 19.22 10.89
CA PRO A 181 -2.74 18.55 11.85
C PRO A 181 -3.21 17.15 12.24
N ASP A 182 -4.51 16.86 12.18
CA ASP A 182 -5.08 15.54 12.41
C ASP A 182 -4.70 14.50 11.34
N MET A 183 -4.28 14.95 10.16
CA MET A 183 -3.87 14.08 9.05
C MET A 183 -2.38 13.77 9.03
N THR A 184 -1.53 14.58 9.67
CA THR A 184 -0.05 14.46 9.59
C THR A 184 0.42 13.09 10.08
N ASP A 185 0.09 12.74 11.33
CA ASP A 185 0.53 11.47 11.94
C ASP A 185 -0.10 10.27 11.24
N PHE A 186 -1.38 10.40 10.87
CA PHE A 186 -2.10 9.36 10.16
C PHE A 186 -1.47 9.01 8.81
N LEU A 187 -1.09 10.01 8.02
CA LEU A 187 -0.38 9.80 6.74
C LEU A 187 1.06 9.35 6.96
N GLN A 188 1.76 9.94 7.93
CA GLN A 188 3.14 9.58 8.25
C GLN A 188 3.27 8.08 8.57
N GLU A 189 2.32 7.50 9.31
CA GLU A 189 2.30 6.06 9.60
C GLU A 189 2.35 5.22 8.31
N LYS A 190 1.59 5.61 7.28
CA LYS A 190 1.52 4.88 6.00
C LYS A 190 2.79 5.08 5.18
N ILE A 191 3.34 6.30 5.21
CA ILE A 191 4.60 6.61 4.54
C ILE A 191 5.78 5.86 5.17
N VAL A 192 5.79 5.68 6.50
CA VAL A 192 6.80 4.86 7.18
C VAL A 192 6.71 3.40 6.72
N LYS A 193 5.50 2.82 6.68
CA LYS A 193 5.30 1.45 6.15
C LYS A 193 5.74 1.31 4.70
N LEU A 194 5.46 2.32 3.86
CA LEU A 194 5.92 2.34 2.47
C LEU A 194 7.45 2.28 2.42
N ASN A 195 8.10 3.07 3.26
CA ASN A 195 9.55 3.10 3.35
C ASN A 195 10.14 1.76 3.81
N GLU A 196 9.50 1.09 4.77
CA GLU A 196 9.89 -0.24 5.24
C GLU A 196 9.76 -1.29 4.12
N LEU A 197 8.64 -1.31 3.39
CA LEU A 197 8.41 -2.25 2.29
C LEU A 197 9.40 -2.06 1.13
N GLN A 198 9.70 -0.81 0.74
CA GLN A 198 10.64 -0.57 -0.36
C GLN A 198 12.10 -0.86 0.01
N ALA A 199 12.45 -0.74 1.29
CA ALA A 199 13.80 -1.00 1.80
C ALA A 199 14.10 -2.51 1.96
N ALA A 200 13.08 -3.36 1.85
CA ALA A 200 13.25 -4.80 1.89
C ALA A 200 14.13 -5.32 0.74
N GLU A 201 14.85 -6.41 1.01
CA GLU A 201 15.69 -7.09 0.00
C GLU A 201 14.83 -7.56 -1.18
N THR A 202 13.69 -8.17 -0.90
CA THR A 202 12.66 -8.55 -1.88
C THR A 202 11.38 -7.77 -1.57
N ILE A 203 10.78 -7.15 -2.58
CA ILE A 203 9.50 -6.46 -2.42
C ILE A 203 8.36 -7.47 -2.41
N ASP A 204 7.55 -7.42 -1.35
CA ASP A 204 6.27 -8.13 -1.27
C ASP A 204 5.19 -7.31 -2.00
N SER A 205 4.90 -7.69 -3.25
CA SER A 205 3.88 -7.02 -4.07
C SER A 205 2.49 -7.05 -3.43
N GLN A 206 2.15 -8.11 -2.69
CA GLN A 206 0.84 -8.22 -2.05
C GLN A 206 0.72 -7.25 -0.87
N ALA A 207 1.77 -7.15 -0.05
CA ALA A 207 1.83 -6.13 1.00
C ALA A 207 1.81 -4.72 0.39
N MET A 208 2.48 -4.50 -0.74
CA MET A 208 2.45 -3.23 -1.46
C MET A 208 1.05 -2.86 -1.96
N LEU A 209 0.29 -3.82 -2.51
CA LEU A 209 -1.11 -3.61 -2.93
C LEU A 209 -2.05 -3.30 -1.77
N GLN A 210 -1.83 -3.93 -0.61
CA GLN A 210 -2.60 -3.59 0.58
C GLN A 210 -2.30 -2.15 1.05
N LEU A 211 -1.03 -1.77 1.05
CA LEU A 211 -0.61 -0.42 1.43
C LEU A 211 -1.07 0.65 0.43
N ASP A 212 -1.08 0.36 -0.88
CA ASP A 212 -1.67 1.23 -1.91
C ASP A 212 -3.09 1.64 -1.53
N TYR A 213 -3.93 0.67 -1.16
CA TYR A 213 -5.30 0.97 -0.77
C TYR A 213 -5.36 1.92 0.45
N GLU A 214 -4.55 1.66 1.47
CA GLU A 214 -4.47 2.54 2.65
C GLU A 214 -3.99 3.95 2.29
N LEU A 215 -2.94 4.07 1.47
CA LEU A 215 -2.41 5.35 0.99
C LEU A 215 -3.45 6.10 0.16
N TYR A 216 -4.12 5.43 -0.77
CA TYR A 216 -5.13 6.02 -1.63
C TYR A 216 -6.29 6.59 -0.81
N GLN A 217 -6.80 5.83 0.18
CA GLN A 217 -7.87 6.34 1.04
C GLN A 217 -7.39 7.51 1.90
N SER A 218 -6.17 7.44 2.44
CA SER A 218 -5.64 8.49 3.31
C SER A 218 -5.42 9.81 2.55
N PHE A 219 -4.84 9.75 1.34
CA PHE A 219 -4.67 10.92 0.48
C PHE A 219 -5.99 11.41 -0.11
N ARG A 220 -6.98 10.53 -0.31
CA ARG A 220 -8.33 10.96 -0.66
C ARG A 220 -8.97 11.76 0.48
N GLN A 221 -8.89 11.30 1.71
CA GLN A 221 -9.41 12.04 2.87
C GLN A 221 -8.72 13.40 3.04
N LEU A 222 -7.41 13.46 2.79
CA LEU A 222 -6.67 14.73 2.77
C LEU A 222 -7.17 15.65 1.63
N ALA A 223 -7.39 15.09 0.43
CA ALA A 223 -7.95 15.84 -0.70
C ALA A 223 -9.35 16.40 -0.38
N ASP A 224 -10.24 15.57 0.18
CA ASP A 224 -11.58 15.97 0.59
C ASP A 224 -11.52 17.13 1.60
N LYS A 225 -10.62 17.06 2.60
CA LYS A 225 -10.37 18.16 3.57
C LYS A 225 -9.78 19.42 2.93
N ALA A 226 -8.97 19.26 1.88
CA ALA A 226 -8.42 20.37 1.10
C ALA A 226 -9.43 20.98 0.11
N GLY A 227 -10.62 20.40 -0.04
CA GLY A 227 -11.64 20.84 -0.98
C GLY A 227 -11.32 20.49 -2.44
N LEU A 228 -10.74 19.32 -2.67
CA LEU A 228 -10.45 18.72 -3.99
C LEU A 228 -11.49 17.68 -4.41
#